data_AF-U9T5F1-F1
#
_entry.id   AF-U9T5F1-F1
#
_cell.length_a   1.000
_cell.length_b   1.000
_cell.length_c   1.000
_cell.angle_alpha   90.00
_cell.angle_beta   90.00
_cell.angle_gamma   90.00
#
_symmetry.space_group_name_H-M   'P 1'
#
loop_
_entity.id
_entity.type
_entity.pdbx_description
1 polymer ?
#
loop_
_entity_poly.entity_id
_entity_poly.type
_entity_poly.pdbx_seq_one_letter_code
_entity_poly.pdbx_strand_id
1 'polypeptide(L)'
;MMKVLKTLMFKVLLSSLSFCLDTINKKFEQEFLISIPNNLRQLIIDFPQNSIGTYQRGALINTTTWERLCKTIQEQNKLKIFKINSFQTLSNNVLLSLEIQKHSLVHIEFKNIRFNNVDLKDFNNLYNLGYLKFECCKEILKVASFKLKELSIICNKWNAGDTSLMVKYFGTSLQRLLVEPLTINLIENISIKLCAYELNQLIIDPRSNQRKKILEISLIVF
;
A
#
# COMPACT_ATOMS: atom_id res chain seq x y z
N MET A 1 3.31 -0.65 -38.91
CA MET A 1 4.03 -1.68 -38.13
C MET A 1 3.84 -1.54 -36.61
N MET A 2 4.01 -0.35 -36.02
CA MET A 2 3.93 -0.13 -34.56
C MET A 2 2.53 -0.30 -33.92
N LYS A 3 1.44 -0.04 -34.67
CA LYS A 3 0.05 -0.33 -34.23
C LYS A 3 -0.22 -1.84 -34.15
N VAL A 4 0.29 -2.62 -35.10
CA VAL A 4 0.08 -4.08 -35.17
C VAL A 4 0.90 -4.79 -34.10
N LEU A 5 2.14 -4.37 -33.83
CA LEU A 5 2.92 -4.86 -32.69
C LEU A 5 2.31 -4.47 -31.33
N LYS A 6 1.76 -3.27 -31.18
CA LYS A 6 1.01 -2.87 -29.96
C LYS A 6 -0.21 -3.75 -29.73
N THR A 7 -1.03 -4.01 -30.76
CA THR A 7 -2.23 -4.86 -30.62
C THR A 7 -1.88 -6.33 -30.39
N LEU A 8 -0.78 -6.85 -30.96
CA LEU A 8 -0.36 -8.24 -30.80
C LEU A 8 0.41 -8.51 -29.49
N MET A 9 1.23 -7.56 -28.98
CA MET A 9 1.90 -7.69 -27.68
C MET A 9 0.95 -7.49 -26.48
N PHE A 10 -0.03 -6.57 -26.56
CA PHE A 10 -0.98 -6.35 -25.46
C PHE A 10 -2.03 -7.47 -25.32
N LYS A 11 -2.26 -8.26 -26.38
CA LYS A 11 -3.20 -9.39 -26.36
C LYS A 11 -2.59 -10.66 -25.75
N VAL A 12 -1.27 -10.69 -25.53
CA VAL A 12 -0.58 -11.76 -24.79
C VAL A 12 -0.69 -11.46 -23.29
N LEU A 13 -1.83 -11.83 -22.69
CA LEU A 13 -2.02 -12.20 -21.27
C LEU A 13 -1.05 -11.58 -20.24
N LEU A 14 -0.96 -10.26 -20.14
CA LEU A 14 -0.32 -9.64 -18.99
C LEU A 14 -1.20 -9.88 -17.77
N SER A 15 -0.82 -10.80 -16.89
CA SER A 15 -1.45 -10.92 -15.56
C SER A 15 -0.89 -9.88 -14.58
N SER A 16 0.19 -9.21 -14.95
CA SER A 16 0.85 -8.19 -14.15
C SER A 16 1.31 -7.05 -15.05
N LEU A 17 1.12 -5.82 -14.58
CA LEU A 17 1.62 -4.61 -15.23
C LEU A 17 2.33 -3.74 -14.19
N SER A 18 3.54 -3.31 -14.52
CA SER A 18 4.32 -2.33 -13.77
C SER A 18 4.75 -1.21 -14.71
N PHE A 19 4.51 0.05 -14.31
CA PHE A 19 4.91 1.20 -15.12
C PHE A 19 5.15 2.43 -14.26
N CYS A 20 5.91 3.37 -14.84
CA CYS A 20 6.20 4.67 -14.26
C CYS A 20 5.37 5.75 -15.00
N LEU A 21 4.67 6.59 -14.24
CA LEU A 21 3.92 7.72 -14.76
C LEU A 21 4.79 8.99 -14.76
N ASP A 22 5.25 9.40 -15.95
CA ASP A 22 5.90 10.70 -16.17
C ASP A 22 4.93 11.91 -16.17
N THR A 23 4.99 12.70 -15.09
CA THR A 23 4.19 13.93 -14.89
C THR A 23 4.39 15.03 -15.97
N ILE A 24 5.40 14.90 -16.84
CA ILE A 24 5.69 15.85 -17.92
C ILE A 24 4.78 15.60 -19.14
N ASN A 25 4.56 14.35 -19.55
CA ASN A 25 3.78 14.00 -20.75
C ASN A 25 2.37 13.50 -20.44
N LYS A 26 1.58 14.38 -19.83
CA LYS A 26 0.24 14.06 -19.30
C LYS A 26 -0.71 13.42 -20.31
N LYS A 27 -0.65 13.81 -21.59
CA LYS A 27 -1.57 13.28 -22.62
C LYS A 27 -1.28 11.80 -22.92
N PHE A 28 0.00 11.45 -23.07
CA PHE A 28 0.40 10.08 -23.34
C PHE A 28 0.03 9.14 -22.19
N GLU A 29 0.33 9.54 -20.95
CA GLU A 29 -0.01 8.76 -19.76
C GLU A 29 -1.50 8.49 -19.64
N GLN A 30 -2.29 9.54 -19.88
CA GLN A 30 -3.73 9.48 -19.84
C GLN A 30 -4.30 8.53 -20.90
N GLU A 31 -3.74 8.51 -22.12
CA GLU A 31 -4.09 7.54 -23.15
C GLU A 31 -3.61 6.13 -22.80
N PHE A 32 -2.43 6.01 -22.17
CA PHE A 32 -1.87 4.74 -21.72
C PHE A 32 -2.78 4.07 -20.68
N LEU A 33 -3.25 4.81 -19.67
CA LEU A 33 -4.15 4.30 -18.62
C LEU A 33 -5.45 3.70 -19.21
N ILE A 34 -5.99 4.31 -20.28
CA ILE A 34 -7.18 3.80 -20.99
C ILE A 34 -6.87 2.51 -21.77
N SER A 35 -5.63 2.35 -22.22
CA SER A 35 -5.20 1.17 -22.98
C SER A 35 -4.87 -0.04 -22.10
N ILE A 36 -4.85 0.12 -20.77
CA ILE A 36 -4.53 -0.97 -19.84
C ILE A 36 -5.60 -2.06 -19.92
N PRO A 37 -5.22 -3.33 -20.14
CA PRO A 37 -6.15 -4.44 -20.11
C PRO A 37 -6.89 -4.54 -18.77
N ASN A 38 -8.15 -4.98 -18.83
CA ASN A 38 -9.05 -5.06 -17.68
C ASN A 38 -8.99 -6.42 -16.95
N ASN A 39 -7.94 -7.20 -17.18
CA ASN A 39 -7.78 -8.56 -16.67
C ASN A 39 -6.47 -8.76 -15.90
N LEU A 40 -5.86 -7.67 -15.42
CA LEU A 40 -4.65 -7.73 -14.60
C LEU A 40 -4.98 -8.38 -13.25
N ARG A 41 -4.07 -9.25 -12.79
CA ARG A 41 -4.02 -9.72 -11.39
C ARG A 41 -3.13 -8.84 -10.53
N GLN A 42 -2.17 -8.14 -11.13
CA GLN A 42 -1.25 -7.26 -10.43
C GLN A 42 -1.09 -5.93 -11.18
N LEU A 43 -1.18 -4.83 -10.44
CA LEU A 43 -0.99 -3.48 -10.93
C LEU A 43 0.01 -2.77 -10.01
N ILE A 44 1.14 -2.35 -10.59
CA ILE A 44 2.22 -1.64 -9.90
C ILE A 44 2.44 -0.31 -10.59
N ILE A 45 2.37 0.77 -9.83
CA ILE A 45 2.44 2.13 -10.37
C ILE A 45 3.51 2.89 -9.61
N ASP A 46 4.48 3.41 -10.34
CA ASP A 46 5.49 4.30 -9.80
C ASP A 46 5.24 5.71 -10.34
N PHE A 47 5.24 6.69 -9.44
CA PHE A 47 5.37 8.09 -9.81
C PHE A 47 6.80 8.51 -9.47
N PRO A 48 7.57 9.00 -10.46
CA PRO A 48 8.95 9.36 -10.26
C PRO A 48 9.05 10.46 -9.21
N GLN A 49 10.09 10.38 -8.39
CA GLN A 49 10.51 11.52 -7.60
C GLN A 49 11.02 12.57 -8.59
N ASN A 50 10.42 13.75 -8.64
CA ASN A 50 11.02 14.85 -9.38
C ASN A 50 12.35 15.20 -8.69
N SER A 51 13.46 14.66 -9.21
CA SER A 51 14.81 14.84 -8.70
C SER A 51 15.40 16.18 -9.15
N ILE A 52 14.63 17.26 -9.03
CA ILE A 52 15.11 18.61 -9.26
C ILE A 52 15.10 19.30 -7.90
N GLY A 53 16.29 19.38 -7.30
CA GLY A 53 16.60 19.96 -6.00
C GLY A 53 16.40 21.47 -5.91
N THR A 54 15.31 21.99 -6.44
CA THR A 54 14.86 23.36 -6.20
C THR A 54 13.44 23.29 -5.65
N TYR A 55 13.08 24.28 -4.84
CA TYR A 55 11.80 24.47 -4.15
C TYR A 55 10.58 24.60 -5.10
N GLN A 56 10.57 23.92 -6.24
CA GLN A 56 9.40 23.78 -7.08
C GLN A 56 8.59 22.60 -6.55
N ARG A 57 7.39 22.91 -6.03
CA ARG A 57 6.31 21.94 -5.84
C ARG A 57 6.33 20.99 -7.03
N GLY A 58 6.66 19.71 -6.79
CA GLY A 58 6.60 18.68 -7.82
C GLY A 58 5.28 18.80 -8.57
N ALA A 59 5.33 18.66 -9.90
CA ALA A 59 4.15 18.77 -10.73
C ALA A 59 3.05 17.88 -10.13
N LEU A 60 2.00 18.51 -9.58
CA LEU A 60 0.89 17.79 -9.00
C LEU A 60 0.33 16.88 -10.10
N ILE A 61 0.14 15.59 -9.77
CA ILE A 61 -0.69 14.71 -10.58
C ILE A 61 -2.04 15.42 -10.69
N ASN A 62 -2.45 15.73 -11.91
CA ASN A 62 -3.71 16.43 -12.10
C ASN A 62 -4.88 15.49 -11.80
N THR A 63 -6.02 16.09 -11.48
CA THR A 63 -7.25 15.37 -11.13
C THR A 63 -7.63 14.33 -12.19
N THR A 64 -7.46 14.67 -13.47
CA THR A 64 -7.75 13.78 -14.60
C THR A 64 -6.91 12.50 -14.60
N THR A 65 -5.64 12.57 -14.22
CA THR A 65 -4.78 11.38 -14.17
C THR A 65 -5.19 10.46 -13.02
N TRP A 66 -5.56 11.03 -11.86
CA TRP A 66 -6.14 10.26 -10.77
C TRP A 66 -7.48 9.63 -11.15
N GLU A 67 -8.37 10.36 -11.81
CA GLU A 67 -9.66 9.84 -12.30
C GLU A 67 -9.47 8.67 -13.26
N ARG A 68 -8.54 8.80 -14.21
CA ARG A 68 -8.25 7.71 -15.16
C ARG A 68 -7.65 6.51 -14.44
N LEU A 69 -6.74 6.72 -13.50
CA LEU A 69 -6.21 5.63 -12.70
C LEU A 69 -7.30 4.91 -11.89
N CYS A 70 -8.19 5.68 -11.24
CA CYS A 70 -9.34 5.13 -10.52
C CYS A 70 -10.18 4.25 -11.45
N LYS A 71 -10.52 4.76 -12.64
CA LYS A 71 -11.26 4.00 -13.65
C LYS A 71 -10.51 2.72 -14.07
N THR A 72 -9.20 2.79 -14.33
CA THR A 72 -8.38 1.61 -14.64
C THR A 72 -8.44 0.55 -13.54
N ILE A 73 -8.40 0.95 -12.26
CA ILE A 73 -8.52 0.04 -11.11
C ILE A 73 -9.91 -0.58 -11.05
N GLN A 74 -10.95 0.24 -11.20
CA GLN A 74 -12.36 -0.19 -11.13
C GLN A 74 -12.71 -1.20 -12.23
N GLU A 75 -12.19 -1.00 -13.44
CA GLU A 75 -12.50 -1.86 -14.59
C GLU A 75 -11.80 -3.22 -14.54
N GLN A 76 -10.85 -3.45 -13.63
CA GLN A 76 -10.20 -4.76 -13.50
C GLN A 76 -11.20 -5.85 -13.06
N ASN A 77 -11.11 -7.03 -13.67
CA ASN A 77 -12.03 -8.14 -13.41
C ASN A 77 -11.67 -8.92 -12.12
N LYS A 78 -10.39 -8.99 -11.71
CA LYS A 78 -9.93 -9.75 -10.53
C LYS A 78 -8.57 -9.25 -10.01
N LEU A 79 -8.42 -7.95 -9.74
CA LEU A 79 -7.15 -7.42 -9.25
C LEU A 79 -6.81 -8.03 -7.88
N LYS A 80 -5.65 -8.66 -7.76
CA LYS A 80 -5.18 -9.32 -6.54
C LYS A 80 -4.15 -8.48 -5.79
N ILE A 81 -3.25 -7.85 -6.53
CA ILE A 81 -2.13 -7.11 -5.98
C ILE A 81 -2.18 -5.69 -6.53
N PHE A 82 -2.18 -4.71 -5.62
CA PHE A 82 -2.04 -3.31 -5.97
C PHE A 82 -0.82 -2.73 -5.27
N LYS A 83 0.04 -2.04 -6.02
CA LYS A 83 1.19 -1.33 -5.46
C LYS A 83 1.26 0.04 -6.06
N ILE A 84 1.47 1.04 -5.22
CA ILE A 84 1.66 2.41 -5.67
C ILE A 84 2.77 3.07 -4.87
N ASN A 85 3.68 3.69 -5.60
CA ASN A 85 4.75 4.50 -5.06
C ASN A 85 4.55 5.93 -5.57
N SER A 86 4.27 6.86 -4.67
CA SER A 86 4.01 8.24 -5.05
C SER A 86 4.46 9.18 -3.95
N PHE A 87 5.21 10.23 -4.31
CA PHE A 87 5.64 11.27 -3.38
C PHE A 87 4.55 12.33 -3.10
N GLN A 88 3.30 12.03 -3.48
CA GLN A 88 2.15 12.92 -3.43
C GLN A 88 1.10 12.45 -2.41
N THR A 89 0.08 13.28 -2.21
CA THR A 89 -1.09 12.91 -1.41
C THR A 89 -1.95 11.92 -2.18
N LEU A 90 -2.34 10.82 -1.54
CA LEU A 90 -3.24 9.83 -2.16
C LEU A 90 -4.65 10.41 -2.27
N SER A 91 -5.27 10.23 -3.43
CA SER A 91 -6.69 10.56 -3.60
C SER A 91 -7.58 9.51 -2.91
N ASN A 92 -8.58 9.94 -2.13
CA ASN A 92 -9.58 9.05 -1.53
C ASN A 92 -10.27 8.17 -2.58
N ASN A 93 -10.43 8.68 -3.80
CA ASN A 93 -11.04 7.94 -4.91
C ASN A 93 -10.25 6.67 -5.27
N VAL A 94 -8.94 6.63 -4.99
CA VAL A 94 -8.13 5.42 -5.19
C VAL A 94 -8.57 4.33 -4.20
N LEU A 95 -8.83 4.66 -2.94
CA LEU A 95 -9.28 3.69 -1.94
C LEU A 95 -10.67 3.15 -2.28
N LEU A 96 -11.61 4.03 -2.64
CA LEU A 96 -12.94 3.64 -3.12
C LEU A 96 -12.86 2.73 -4.35
N SER A 97 -11.91 2.99 -5.25
CA SER A 97 -11.69 2.15 -6.42
C SER A 97 -11.14 0.77 -6.07
N LEU A 98 -10.30 0.67 -5.04
CA LEU A 98 -9.80 -0.61 -4.52
C LEU A 98 -10.89 -1.42 -3.82
N GLU A 99 -11.83 -0.77 -3.13
CA GLU A 99 -12.97 -1.43 -2.48
C GLU A 99 -13.84 -2.22 -3.47
N ILE A 100 -13.99 -1.73 -4.70
CA ILE A 100 -14.71 -2.44 -5.77
C ILE A 100 -14.07 -3.80 -6.07
N GLN A 101 -12.77 -3.96 -5.79
CA GLN A 101 -12.02 -5.22 -5.94
C GLN A 101 -12.07 -6.10 -4.67
N LYS A 102 -13.01 -5.86 -3.75
CA LYS A 102 -13.14 -6.51 -2.43
C LYS A 102 -13.05 -8.04 -2.39
N HIS A 103 -13.50 -8.72 -3.44
CA HIS A 103 -13.47 -10.18 -3.49
C HIS A 103 -12.17 -10.75 -4.08
N SER A 104 -11.32 -9.95 -4.73
CA SER A 104 -10.09 -10.43 -5.33
C SER A 104 -8.82 -9.88 -4.69
N LEU A 105 -8.88 -8.68 -4.10
CA LEU A 105 -7.71 -7.99 -3.58
C LEU A 105 -7.17 -8.68 -2.33
N VAL A 106 -5.90 -9.08 -2.37
CA VAL A 106 -5.22 -9.82 -1.28
C VAL A 106 -4.02 -9.06 -0.71
N HIS A 107 -3.46 -8.13 -1.48
CA HIS A 107 -2.19 -7.48 -1.17
C HIS A 107 -2.18 -6.04 -1.65
N ILE A 108 -1.84 -5.12 -0.75
CA ILE A 108 -1.71 -3.69 -1.05
C ILE A 108 -0.37 -3.17 -0.52
N GLU A 109 0.36 -2.42 -1.34
CA GLU A 109 1.53 -1.65 -0.89
C GLU A 109 1.41 -0.17 -1.27
N PHE A 110 1.61 0.68 -0.27
CA PHE A 110 1.76 2.11 -0.44
C PHE A 110 3.19 2.52 -0.10
N LYS A 111 3.82 3.27 -1.00
CA LYS A 111 5.19 3.75 -0.81
C LYS A 111 5.29 5.26 -1.07
N ASN A 112 6.01 5.98 -0.20
CA ASN A 112 6.27 7.43 -0.25
C ASN A 112 5.05 8.36 -0.17
N ILE A 113 3.86 7.83 0.14
CA ILE A 113 2.57 8.54 0.07
C ILE A 113 2.25 9.36 1.32
N ARG A 114 1.52 10.48 1.16
CA ARG A 114 0.86 11.18 2.27
C ARG A 114 -0.64 10.90 2.30
N PHE A 115 -1.16 10.51 3.46
CA PHE A 115 -2.58 10.24 3.70
C PHE A 115 -3.24 11.44 4.41
N ASN A 116 -3.43 12.55 3.72
CA ASN A 116 -4.05 13.74 4.32
C ASN A 116 -5.57 13.56 4.41
N ASN A 117 -6.11 13.35 5.63
CA ASN A 117 -7.54 13.15 5.88
C ASN A 117 -8.17 11.98 5.08
N VAL A 118 -7.38 10.95 4.85
CA VAL A 118 -7.84 9.70 4.23
C VAL A 118 -8.24 8.74 5.35
N ASP A 119 -9.46 8.23 5.27
CA ASP A 119 -9.99 7.22 6.18
C ASP A 119 -9.86 5.84 5.51
N LEU A 120 -9.32 4.86 6.23
CA LEU A 120 -9.16 3.50 5.69
C LEU A 120 -10.43 2.65 5.84
N LYS A 121 -11.57 3.20 6.28
CA LYS A 121 -12.84 2.47 6.44
C LYS A 121 -13.27 1.68 5.21
N ASP A 122 -12.97 2.17 4.01
CA ASP A 122 -13.28 1.47 2.75
C ASP A 122 -12.59 0.09 2.70
N PHE A 123 -11.51 -0.12 3.45
CA PHE A 123 -10.81 -1.39 3.54
C PHE A 123 -11.54 -2.43 4.41
N ASN A 124 -12.52 -2.02 5.22
CA ASN A 124 -13.33 -2.94 6.02
C ASN A 124 -14.06 -3.98 5.17
N ASN A 125 -14.34 -3.65 3.92
CA ASN A 125 -15.03 -4.52 2.99
C ASN A 125 -14.09 -5.40 2.15
N LEU A 126 -12.77 -5.25 2.27
CA LEU A 126 -11.78 -6.04 1.54
C LEU A 126 -11.58 -7.43 2.20
N TYR A 127 -12.56 -8.33 2.03
CA TYR A 127 -12.63 -9.60 2.76
C TYR A 127 -11.42 -10.52 2.62
N ASN A 128 -10.70 -10.41 1.50
CA ASN A 128 -9.55 -11.25 1.19
C ASN A 128 -8.20 -10.56 1.43
N LEU A 129 -8.18 -9.31 1.91
CA LEU A 129 -6.95 -8.57 2.17
C LEU A 129 -6.15 -9.26 3.28
N GLY A 130 -5.05 -9.90 2.90
CA GLY A 130 -4.16 -10.59 3.82
C GLY A 130 -2.93 -9.78 4.18
N TYR A 131 -2.47 -8.91 3.26
CA TYR A 131 -1.21 -8.19 3.39
C TYR A 131 -1.38 -6.70 3.09
N LEU A 132 -0.90 -5.86 4.01
CA LEU A 132 -0.87 -4.41 3.84
C LEU A 132 0.50 -3.86 4.22
N LYS A 133 1.07 -3.04 3.35
CA LYS A 133 2.35 -2.39 3.57
C LYS A 133 2.29 -0.89 3.38
N PHE A 134 2.91 -0.16 4.30
CA PHE A 134 3.21 1.26 4.23
C PHE A 134 4.72 1.46 4.33
N GLU A 135 5.33 2.10 3.33
CA GLU A 135 6.75 2.40 3.29
C GLU A 135 6.97 3.90 3.06
N CYS A 136 7.70 4.59 3.95
CA CYS A 136 7.97 6.02 3.85
C CYS A 136 6.71 6.91 3.74
N CYS A 137 5.58 6.43 4.24
CA CYS A 137 4.31 7.13 4.26
C CYS A 137 4.17 8.08 5.46
N LYS A 138 3.26 9.04 5.33
CA LYS A 138 2.88 10.00 6.39
C LYS A 138 1.38 9.97 6.64
N GLU A 139 0.96 10.17 7.90
CA GLU A 139 -0.45 10.33 8.30
C GLU A 139 -1.33 9.08 8.07
N ILE A 140 -0.74 7.89 8.17
CA ILE A 140 -1.33 6.60 7.73
C ILE A 140 -2.65 6.23 8.44
N LEU A 141 -2.89 6.71 9.67
CA LEU A 141 -3.94 6.17 10.53
C LEU A 141 -4.94 7.20 11.02
N LYS A 142 -6.07 7.27 10.32
CA LYS A 142 -7.34 7.69 10.90
C LYS A 142 -8.36 6.57 10.66
N VAL A 143 -8.46 5.68 11.66
CA VAL A 143 -9.57 4.76 11.96
C VAL A 143 -10.00 3.76 10.86
N ALA A 144 -9.59 2.50 10.96
CA ALA A 144 -10.32 1.37 10.38
C ALA A 144 -9.96 0.08 11.11
N SER A 145 -10.92 -0.81 11.32
CA SER A 145 -10.75 -2.12 11.96
C SER A 145 -11.17 -3.18 10.97
N PHE A 146 -10.22 -3.96 10.45
CA PHE A 146 -10.51 -5.03 9.51
C PHE A 146 -9.55 -6.21 9.70
N LYS A 147 -9.95 -7.37 9.20
CA LYS A 147 -9.15 -8.60 9.32
C LYS A 147 -7.93 -8.49 8.42
N LEU A 148 -6.74 -8.58 9.00
CA LEU A 148 -5.47 -8.49 8.28
C LEU A 148 -4.48 -9.48 8.88
N LYS A 149 -3.84 -10.31 8.04
CA LYS A 149 -2.86 -11.31 8.52
C LYS A 149 -1.47 -10.69 8.68
N GLU A 150 -1.06 -9.82 7.77
CA GLU A 150 0.28 -9.26 7.74
C GLU A 150 0.25 -7.74 7.54
N LEU A 151 0.96 -7.04 8.42
CA LEU A 151 1.12 -5.59 8.36
C LEU A 151 2.60 -5.22 8.35
N SER A 152 2.99 -4.36 7.41
CA SER A 152 4.35 -3.85 7.30
C SER A 152 4.36 -2.32 7.32
N ILE A 153 5.19 -1.75 8.19
CA ILE A 153 5.30 -0.31 8.42
C ILE A 153 6.79 0.02 8.42
N ILE A 154 7.30 0.52 7.30
CA ILE A 154 8.72 0.75 7.08
C ILE A 154 9.01 2.24 6.89
N CYS A 155 10.00 2.77 7.60
CA CYS A 155 10.47 4.16 7.49
C CYS A 155 9.35 5.21 7.62
N ASN A 156 8.28 4.91 8.35
CA ASN A 156 7.15 5.84 8.55
C ASN A 156 7.39 6.74 9.76
N LYS A 157 6.87 7.97 9.73
CA LYS A 157 6.79 8.80 10.94
C LYS A 157 5.67 8.26 11.82
N TRP A 158 6.02 7.79 13.01
CA TRP A 158 5.16 6.98 13.86
C TRP A 158 5.38 7.31 15.34
N ASN A 159 4.31 7.36 16.15
CA ASN A 159 4.41 7.56 17.60
C ASN A 159 3.76 6.41 18.41
N ALA A 160 3.96 6.38 19.72
CA ALA A 160 3.43 5.32 20.59
C ALA A 160 1.88 5.26 20.64
N GLY A 161 1.20 6.39 20.39
CA GLY A 161 -0.26 6.45 20.24
C GLY A 161 -0.73 5.69 19.01
N ASP A 162 -0.03 5.82 17.88
CA ASP A 162 -0.34 5.11 16.64
C ASP A 162 -0.22 3.58 16.82
N THR A 163 0.77 3.12 17.61
CA THR A 163 0.94 1.71 18.00
C THR A 163 -0.30 1.17 18.68
N SER A 164 -0.81 1.93 19.66
CA SER A 164 -1.98 1.56 20.44
C SER A 164 -3.21 1.37 19.55
N LEU A 165 -3.36 2.23 18.55
CA LEU A 165 -4.45 2.16 17.58
C LEU A 165 -4.32 0.93 16.68
N MET A 166 -3.14 0.61 16.20
CA MET A 166 -2.96 -0.59 15.36
C MET A 166 -3.27 -1.88 16.09
N VAL A 167 -2.78 -2.03 17.32
CA VAL A 167 -3.09 -3.21 18.10
C VAL A 167 -4.60 -3.31 18.34
N LYS A 168 -5.25 -2.19 18.66
CA LYS A 168 -6.71 -2.13 18.82
C LYS A 168 -7.46 -2.54 17.54
N TYR A 169 -6.97 -2.15 16.37
CA TYR A 169 -7.69 -2.32 15.10
C TYR A 169 -7.39 -3.64 14.38
N PHE A 170 -6.16 -4.15 14.49
CA PHE A 170 -5.72 -5.33 13.73
C PHE A 170 -5.34 -6.50 14.63
N GLY A 171 -5.11 -6.27 15.92
CA GLY A 171 -4.46 -7.21 16.85
C GLY A 171 -5.09 -8.59 16.89
N THR A 172 -6.41 -8.73 16.79
CA THR A 172 -7.09 -10.03 16.86
C THR A 172 -6.95 -10.90 15.61
N SER A 173 -6.52 -10.33 14.48
CA SER A 173 -6.39 -11.05 13.20
C SER A 173 -4.96 -11.12 12.68
N LEU A 174 -4.07 -10.30 13.26
CA LEU A 174 -2.70 -10.15 12.81
C LEU A 174 -1.89 -11.39 13.15
N GLN A 175 -1.08 -11.87 12.22
CA GLN A 175 -0.15 -13.00 12.38
C GLN A 175 1.30 -12.53 12.25
N ARG A 176 1.52 -11.38 11.62
CA ARG A 176 2.85 -10.82 11.40
C ARG A 176 2.81 -9.29 11.38
N LEU A 177 3.73 -8.67 12.11
CA LEU A 177 3.91 -7.23 12.16
C LEU A 177 5.38 -6.85 11.94
N LEU A 178 5.68 -6.28 10.78
CA LEU A 178 7.00 -5.75 10.46
C LEU A 178 7.01 -4.23 10.70
N VAL A 179 7.88 -3.73 11.59
CA VAL A 179 8.00 -2.28 11.87
C VAL A 179 9.44 -1.80 11.82
N GLU A 180 9.67 -0.67 11.13
CA GLU A 180 10.97 -0.01 11.01
C GLU A 180 10.82 1.52 11.03
N PRO A 181 11.65 2.26 11.80
CA PRO A 181 12.65 1.76 12.74
C PRO A 181 11.99 1.17 14.01
N LEU A 182 12.59 0.12 14.53
CA LEU A 182 12.16 -0.49 15.79
C LEU A 182 12.82 0.26 16.96
N THR A 183 12.02 0.79 17.89
CA THR A 183 12.52 1.41 19.13
C THR A 183 12.14 0.56 20.34
N ILE A 184 12.90 0.64 21.43
CA ILE A 184 12.64 -0.13 22.67
C ILE A 184 11.22 0.17 23.19
N ASN A 185 10.86 1.46 23.28
CA ASN A 185 9.52 1.88 23.70
C ASN A 185 8.42 1.30 22.80
N LEU A 186 8.68 1.14 21.50
CA LEU A 186 7.72 0.53 20.59
C LEU A 186 7.57 -0.97 20.87
N ILE A 187 8.67 -1.68 21.10
CA ILE A 187 8.65 -3.12 21.47
C ILE A 187 7.86 -3.33 22.75
N GLU A 188 8.11 -2.54 23.80
CA GLU A 188 7.41 -2.66 25.08
C GLU A 188 5.91 -2.40 24.93
N ASN A 189 5.53 -1.33 24.24
CA ASN A 189 4.13 -0.98 24.00
C ASN A 189 3.40 -2.04 23.17
N ILE A 190 4.05 -2.59 22.15
CA ILE A 190 3.53 -3.68 21.34
C ILE A 190 3.37 -4.92 22.22
N SER A 191 4.42 -5.32 22.95
CA SER A 191 4.42 -6.55 23.76
C SER A 191 3.30 -6.56 24.82
N ILE A 192 3.18 -5.48 25.61
CA ILE A 192 2.13 -5.37 26.65
C ILE A 192 0.73 -5.46 26.04
N LYS A 193 0.50 -4.77 24.93
CA LYS A 193 -0.84 -4.70 24.33
C LYS A 193 -1.18 -6.01 23.62
N LEU A 194 -0.23 -6.63 22.93
CA LEU A 194 -0.48 -7.88 22.19
C LEU A 194 -0.69 -9.09 23.11
N CYS A 195 -0.08 -9.11 24.31
CA CYS A 195 -0.42 -10.09 25.35
C CYS A 195 -1.92 -10.06 25.71
N ALA A 196 -2.58 -8.92 25.58
CA ALA A 196 -4.02 -8.79 25.84
C ALA A 196 -4.93 -9.31 24.70
N TYR A 197 -4.37 -9.66 23.54
CA TYR A 197 -5.14 -10.04 22.34
C TYR A 197 -4.84 -11.45 21.80
N GLU A 198 -4.22 -12.33 22.61
CA GLU A 198 -4.01 -13.76 22.29
C GLU A 198 -3.35 -14.02 20.92
N LEU A 199 -2.29 -13.25 20.63
CA LEU A 199 -1.57 -13.38 19.38
C LEU A 199 -0.69 -14.62 19.33
N ASN A 200 -0.92 -15.46 18.31
CA ASN A 200 -0.22 -16.73 18.15
C ASN A 200 1.28 -16.55 17.82
N GLN A 201 1.64 -15.57 16.98
CA GLN A 201 3.03 -15.27 16.61
C GLN A 201 3.17 -13.79 16.23
N LEU A 202 4.28 -13.16 16.63
CA LEU A 202 4.65 -11.81 16.24
C LEU A 202 6.11 -11.76 15.81
N ILE A 203 6.34 -11.77 14.50
CA ILE A 203 7.69 -11.61 13.95
C ILE A 203 7.97 -10.13 13.76
N ILE A 204 8.81 -9.56 14.63
CA ILE A 204 9.33 -8.22 14.47
C ILE A 204 10.68 -8.31 13.75
N ASP A 205 10.74 -7.81 12.52
CA ASP A 205 11.97 -7.81 11.71
C ASP A 205 12.57 -6.38 11.66
N PRO A 206 13.56 -6.07 12.53
CA PRO A 206 14.26 -4.80 12.44
C PRO A 206 15.21 -4.83 11.24
N ARG A 207 14.80 -4.22 10.13
CA ARG A 207 15.75 -3.87 9.07
C ARG A 207 16.50 -2.60 9.47
N SER A 208 17.52 -2.72 10.30
CA SER A 208 18.60 -1.74 10.30
C SER A 208 19.85 -2.37 9.71
N ASN A 209 20.49 -1.64 8.79
CA ASN A 209 21.74 -2.03 8.16
C ASN A 209 22.74 -2.52 9.23
N GLN A 210 23.31 -3.71 8.98
CA GLN A 210 24.25 -4.49 9.79
C GLN A 210 23.63 -5.55 10.72
N ARG A 211 23.76 -6.82 10.25
CA ARG A 211 23.55 -8.09 10.95
C ARG A 211 22.10 -8.43 11.28
N LYS A 212 21.52 -9.28 10.42
CA LYS A 212 20.29 -10.07 10.62
C LYS A 212 20.19 -10.59 12.08
N LYS A 213 19.40 -9.91 12.90
CA LYS A 213 18.77 -10.51 14.08
C LYS A 213 17.28 -10.30 13.91
N ILE A 214 16.63 -11.32 13.36
CA ILE A 214 15.17 -11.41 13.47
C ILE A 214 14.91 -11.59 14.97
N LEU A 215 14.20 -10.65 15.57
CA LEU A 215 13.65 -10.83 16.91
C LEU A 215 12.31 -11.53 16.71
N GLU A 216 12.35 -12.86 16.64
CA GLU A 216 11.14 -13.66 16.81
C GLU A 216 10.71 -13.56 18.27
N ILE A 217 9.81 -12.63 18.56
CA ILE A 217 9.10 -12.62 19.83
C ILE A 217 7.97 -13.63 19.67
N SER A 218 8.29 -14.91 19.92
CA SER A 218 7.27 -15.92 20.14
C SER A 218 6.64 -15.65 21.51
N LEU A 219 5.48 -15.00 21.52
CA LEU A 219 4.66 -14.90 22.72
C LEU A 219 4.08 -16.30 22.98
N ILE A 220 4.69 -17.05 23.91
CA ILE A 220 4.06 -18.24 24.47
C ILE A 220 3.00 -17.72 25.44
N VAL A 221 1.75 -17.73 25.00
CA VAL A 221 0.58 -17.43 25.85
C VAL A 221 0.38 -18.65 26.76
N PHE A 222 0.51 -18.45 28.07
CA PHE A 222 0.15 -19.43 29.12
C PHE A 222 -1.32 -19.29 29.49
#